data_AF-A0A429F6Y7-F1
#
_entry.id   AF-A0A429F6Y7-F1
#
_cell.length_a   1.000
_cell.length_b   1.000
_cell.length_c   1.000
_cell.angle_alpha   90.00
_cell.angle_beta   90.00
_cell.angle_gamma   90.00
#
_symmetry.space_group_name_H-M   'P 1'
#
loop_
_entity.id
_entity.type
_entity.pdbx_description
1 polymer ?
#
loop_
_entity_poly.entity_id
_entity_poly.type
_entity_poly.pdbx_seq_one_letter_code
_entity_poly.pdbx_strand_id
1 'polypeptide(L)'
;MISQVDEALCLLIAPHLPEGTVVRLDPPKPTWQTETRVSSVDLFLFALHGAGPGTGAVRADRCELSYLVTAQADKVRDEHTLLDRSLRILLRTEFLTVDEQPLRMTFGRTDPTGLWVSLGLPARAAFVVTVTAEYRD
;
A
#
# COMPACT_ATOMS: atom_id res chain seq x y z
N MET A 1 0.15 15.85 1.14
CA MET A 1 -0.83 14.79 0.83
C MET A 1 -0.18 13.41 0.81
N ILE A 2 0.80 13.14 -0.08
CA ILE A 2 1.43 11.80 -0.17
C ILE A 2 1.96 11.31 1.19
N SER A 3 2.77 12.11 1.88
CA SER A 3 3.33 11.74 3.19
C SER A 3 2.29 11.44 4.27
N GLN A 4 1.15 12.14 4.24
CA GLN A 4 0.07 11.94 5.21
C GLN A 4 -0.72 10.65 4.90
N VAL A 5 -0.90 10.33 3.61
CA VAL A 5 -1.46 9.04 3.17
C VAL A 5 -0.53 7.89 3.56
N ASP A 6 0.76 8.04 3.32
CA ASP A 6 1.79 7.05 3.67
C ASP A 6 1.77 6.73 5.17
N GLU A 7 1.79 7.77 6.00
CA GLU A 7 1.72 7.63 7.46
C GLU A 7 0.40 6.98 7.90
N ALA A 8 -0.73 7.41 7.36
CA ALA A 8 -2.03 6.85 7.70
C ALA A 8 -2.14 5.36 7.32
N LEU A 9 -1.62 4.95 6.16
CA LEU A 9 -1.55 3.53 5.76
C LEU A 9 -0.66 2.73 6.71
N CYS A 10 0.50 3.28 7.10
CA CYS A 10 1.39 2.62 8.06
C CYS A 10 0.70 2.43 9.41
N LEU A 11 0.04 3.47 9.92
CA LEU A 11 -0.70 3.44 11.19
C LEU A 11 -1.91 2.52 11.13
N LEU A 12 -2.55 2.37 9.97
CA LEU A 12 -3.67 1.44 9.78
C LEU A 12 -3.20 -0.02 9.84
N ILE A 13 -2.04 -0.34 9.25
CA ILE A 13 -1.59 -1.74 9.11
C ILE A 13 -0.79 -2.21 10.32
N ALA A 14 0.15 -1.39 10.81
CA ALA A 14 1.14 -1.79 11.81
C ALA A 14 0.55 -2.45 13.08
N PRO A 15 -0.57 -1.97 13.67
CA PRO A 15 -1.14 -2.56 14.90
C PRO A 15 -1.62 -4.01 14.75
N HIS A 16 -1.80 -4.49 13.52
CA HIS A 16 -2.34 -5.82 13.23
C HIS A 16 -1.27 -6.86 12.85
N LEU A 17 -0.03 -6.41 12.73
CA LEU A 17 1.10 -7.27 12.40
C LEU A 17 1.68 -7.93 13.66
N PRO A 18 2.36 -9.08 13.52
CA PRO A 18 3.10 -9.68 14.62
C PRO A 18 4.14 -8.72 15.20
N GLU A 19 4.43 -8.86 16.50
CA GLU A 19 5.48 -8.08 17.17
C GLU A 19 6.82 -8.23 16.44
N GLY A 20 7.55 -7.12 16.33
CA GLY A 20 8.82 -7.06 15.60
C GLY A 20 8.68 -6.96 14.07
N THR A 21 7.45 -6.95 13.53
CA THR A 21 7.22 -6.67 12.11
C THR A 21 7.21 -5.17 11.86
N VAL A 22 7.89 -4.73 10.79
CA VAL A 22 7.94 -3.31 10.41
C VAL A 22 7.09 -3.04 9.16
N VAL A 23 6.48 -1.86 9.09
CA VAL A 23 5.85 -1.36 7.86
C VAL A 23 6.82 -0.37 7.20
N ARG A 24 7.10 -0.52 5.91
CA ARG A 24 8.02 0.32 5.14
C ARG A 24 7.34 0.90 3.93
N LEU A 25 7.91 1.97 3.38
CA LEU A 25 7.47 2.62 2.13
C LEU A 25 8.46 2.35 0.98
N ASP A 26 9.27 1.30 1.11
CA ASP A 26 10.31 0.95 0.16
C ASP A 26 9.74 0.17 -1.03
N PRO A 27 10.36 0.28 -2.23
CA PRO A 27 10.11 -0.69 -3.30
C PRO A 27 10.49 -2.10 -2.84
N PRO A 28 9.83 -3.15 -3.37
CA PRO A 28 10.26 -4.50 -3.06
C PRO A 28 11.71 -4.70 -3.50
N LYS A 29 12.54 -5.24 -2.63
CA LYS A 29 13.98 -5.39 -2.88
C LYS A 29 14.32 -6.79 -3.40
N PRO A 30 15.35 -6.91 -4.26
CA PRO A 30 15.88 -8.21 -4.68
C PRO A 30 16.66 -8.96 -3.57
N THR A 31 16.82 -8.35 -2.39
CA THR A 31 17.80 -8.78 -1.37
C THR A 31 17.26 -9.83 -0.42
N TRP A 32 17.22 -11.11 -0.85
CA TRP A 32 17.10 -12.24 0.08
C TRP A 32 18.40 -12.55 0.83
N GLN A 33 19.54 -11.98 0.42
CA GLN A 33 20.86 -12.40 0.91
C GLN A 33 21.57 -11.40 1.82
N THR A 34 21.14 -10.13 1.90
CA THR A 34 21.98 -9.10 2.55
C THR A 34 21.28 -8.13 3.50
N GLU A 35 19.95 -8.09 3.58
CA GLU A 35 19.26 -7.17 4.51
C GLU A 35 18.28 -7.90 5.44
N THR A 36 18.66 -7.91 6.72
CA THR A 36 17.87 -8.05 7.96
C THR A 36 16.78 -9.14 8.05
N ARG A 37 16.91 -10.02 9.06
CA ARG A 37 15.90 -11.01 9.54
C ARG A 37 14.59 -10.40 10.07
N VAL A 38 14.31 -9.15 9.75
CA VAL A 38 13.15 -8.43 10.28
C VAL A 38 12.02 -8.62 9.28
N SER A 39 10.93 -9.22 9.74
CA SER A 39 9.72 -9.34 8.93
C SER A 39 9.19 -7.95 8.57
N SER A 40 8.80 -7.74 7.32
CA SER A 40 8.25 -6.45 6.88
C SER A 40 7.02 -6.61 6.00
N VAL A 41 6.19 -5.56 6.03
CA VAL A 41 5.20 -5.26 5.00
C VAL A 41 5.65 -3.98 4.32
N ASP A 42 5.88 -4.02 3.02
CA ASP A 42 6.34 -2.86 2.25
C ASP A 42 5.19 -2.32 1.41
N LEU A 43 5.02 -0.99 1.44
CA LEU A 43 3.99 -0.23 0.76
C LEU A 43 4.66 0.64 -0.30
N PHE A 44 4.82 0.08 -1.50
CA PHE A 44 5.50 0.77 -2.59
C PHE A 44 4.53 1.59 -3.43
N LEU A 45 4.57 2.92 -3.33
CA LEU A 45 3.84 3.82 -4.23
C LEU A 45 4.43 3.75 -5.65
N PHE A 46 3.77 3.02 -6.55
CA PHE A 46 4.27 2.78 -7.91
C PHE A 46 3.58 3.64 -8.98
N ALA A 47 2.42 4.22 -8.67
CA ALA A 47 1.70 5.08 -9.61
C ALA A 47 0.91 6.18 -8.90
N LEU A 48 0.92 7.36 -9.53
CA LEU A 48 0.16 8.54 -9.13
C LEU A 48 -0.48 9.16 -10.37
N HIS A 49 -1.81 9.23 -10.41
CA HIS A 49 -2.55 9.76 -11.56
C HIS A 49 -3.58 10.81 -11.12
N GLY A 50 -3.81 11.81 -11.97
CA GLY A 50 -4.98 12.68 -11.82
C GLY A 50 -6.25 11.90 -12.18
N ALA A 51 -7.27 11.92 -11.31
CA ALA A 51 -8.53 11.22 -11.48
C ALA A 51 -9.68 12.14 -11.97
N GLY A 52 -9.33 13.31 -12.53
CA GLY A 52 -10.28 14.29 -13.05
C GLY A 52 -10.86 15.22 -11.98
N PRO A 53 -11.84 16.07 -12.34
CA PRO A 53 -12.49 16.97 -11.38
C PRO A 53 -13.31 16.16 -10.36
N GLY A 54 -13.28 16.60 -9.11
CA GLY A 54 -14.10 16.08 -8.02
C GLY A 54 -15.59 16.14 -8.32
N THR A 55 -16.37 15.25 -7.72
CA THR A 55 -17.83 15.18 -7.94
C THR A 55 -18.61 16.16 -7.06
N GLY A 56 -17.92 17.00 -6.28
CA GLY A 56 -18.51 17.99 -5.38
C GLY A 56 -18.90 19.31 -6.07
N ALA A 57 -19.67 20.13 -5.36
CA ALA A 57 -20.08 21.47 -5.82
C ALA A 57 -18.91 22.46 -5.99
N VAL A 58 -17.73 22.11 -5.48
CA VAL A 58 -16.48 22.88 -5.59
C VAL A 58 -15.50 22.08 -6.44
N ARG A 59 -14.82 22.71 -7.40
CA ARG A 59 -13.74 22.10 -8.18
C ARG A 59 -12.61 21.69 -7.22
N ALA A 60 -12.56 20.41 -6.88
CA ALA A 60 -11.42 19.77 -6.24
C ALA A 60 -10.69 18.95 -7.30
N ASP A 61 -9.36 18.99 -7.32
CA ASP A 61 -8.61 18.07 -8.18
C ASP A 61 -8.50 16.72 -7.46
N ARG A 62 -8.82 15.64 -8.18
CA ARG A 62 -8.67 14.28 -7.64
C ARG A 62 -7.33 13.69 -8.04
N CYS A 63 -6.67 13.04 -7.10
CA CYS A 63 -5.50 12.22 -7.37
C CYS A 63 -5.71 10.79 -6.85
N GLU A 64 -5.13 9.85 -7.56
CA GLU A 64 -5.17 8.43 -7.25
C GLU A 64 -3.75 7.95 -6.98
N LEU A 65 -3.51 7.45 -5.77
CA LEU A 65 -2.24 6.90 -5.31
C LEU A 65 -2.36 5.37 -5.27
N SER A 66 -1.53 4.66 -6.04
CA SER A 66 -1.55 3.20 -6.10
C SER A 66 -0.30 2.61 -5.45
N TYR A 67 -0.52 1.80 -4.41
CA TYR A 67 0.50 1.15 -3.61
C TYR A 67 0.50 -0.36 -3.90
N LEU A 68 1.68 -0.89 -4.20
CA LEU A 68 1.93 -2.32 -4.21
C LEU A 68 2.28 -2.76 -2.79
N VAL A 69 1.48 -3.64 -2.22
CA VAL A 69 1.69 -4.20 -0.88
C VAL A 69 2.40 -5.53 -0.99
N THR A 70 3.60 -5.61 -0.45
CA THR A 70 4.44 -6.82 -0.43
C THR A 70 4.79 -7.20 1.01
N ALA A 71 5.29 -8.41 1.21
CA ALA A 71 5.79 -8.84 2.51
C ALA A 71 7.11 -9.59 2.37
N GLN A 72 7.96 -9.44 3.38
CA GLN A 72 9.23 -10.15 3.50
C GLN A 72 9.29 -10.87 4.84
N ALA A 73 9.65 -12.16 4.82
CA ALA A 73 9.86 -12.98 6.00
C ALA A 73 10.81 -14.14 5.67
N ASP A 74 11.24 -14.89 6.70
CA ASP A 74 12.14 -16.03 6.52
C ASP A 74 11.52 -17.17 5.68
N LYS A 75 10.19 -17.29 5.69
CA LYS A 75 9.44 -18.32 4.97
C LYS A 75 8.30 -17.70 4.19
N VAL A 76 8.04 -18.22 2.99
CA VAL A 76 6.91 -17.80 2.12
C VAL A 76 5.56 -17.89 2.83
N ARG A 77 5.36 -18.90 3.70
CA ARG A 77 4.13 -19.02 4.49
C ARG A 77 3.94 -17.83 5.45
N ASP A 78 5.03 -17.32 5.99
CA ASP A 78 5.00 -16.19 6.92
C ASP A 78 4.76 -14.89 6.13
N GLU A 79 5.35 -14.75 4.93
CA GLU A 79 4.99 -13.67 3.98
C GLU A 79 3.49 -13.64 3.68
N HIS A 80 2.90 -14.80 3.35
CA HIS A 80 1.46 -14.91 3.12
C HIS A 80 0.64 -14.58 4.37
N THR A 81 1.13 -14.91 5.56
CA THR A 81 0.46 -14.58 6.83
C THR A 81 0.46 -13.07 7.09
N LEU A 82 1.56 -12.38 6.77
CA LEU A 82 1.65 -10.93 6.85
C LEU A 82 0.70 -10.26 5.84
N LEU A 83 0.69 -10.75 4.59
CA LEU A 83 -0.22 -10.26 3.56
C LEU A 83 -1.69 -10.50 3.91
N ASP A 84 -2.06 -11.68 4.42
CA ASP A 84 -3.43 -12.00 4.84
C ASP A 84 -3.90 -11.07 5.97
N ARG A 85 -3.03 -10.77 6.95
CA ARG A 85 -3.35 -9.82 8.02
C ARG A 85 -3.57 -8.42 7.48
N SER A 86 -2.65 -7.89 6.66
CA SER A 86 -2.80 -6.58 6.04
C SER A 86 -4.06 -6.50 5.18
N LEU A 87 -4.28 -7.51 4.33
CA LEU A 87 -5.42 -7.60 3.43
C LEU A 87 -6.75 -7.57 4.19
N ARG A 88 -6.88 -8.32 5.29
CA ARG A 88 -8.10 -8.36 6.10
C ARG A 88 -8.47 -7.01 6.70
N ILE A 89 -7.46 -6.23 7.12
CA ILE A 89 -7.68 -4.89 7.68
C ILE A 89 -8.11 -3.96 6.57
N LEU A 90 -7.39 -3.95 5.46
CA LEU A 90 -7.67 -3.10 4.31
C LEU A 90 -9.03 -3.42 3.66
N LEU A 91 -9.45 -4.70 3.64
CA LEU A 91 -10.78 -5.11 3.16
C LEU A 91 -11.93 -4.60 4.03
N ARG A 92 -11.67 -4.31 5.30
CA ARG A 92 -12.66 -3.76 6.24
C ARG A 92 -12.65 -2.24 6.30
N THR A 93 -11.71 -1.60 5.58
CA THR A 93 -11.51 -0.15 5.59
C THR A 93 -11.86 0.41 4.22
N GLU A 94 -13.07 0.97 4.11
CA GLU A 94 -13.50 1.66 2.88
C GLU A 94 -12.88 3.08 2.77
N PHE A 95 -12.61 3.71 3.91
CA PHE A 95 -12.09 5.08 3.97
C PHE A 95 -10.87 5.17 4.90
N LEU A 96 -9.80 5.79 4.41
CA LEU A 96 -8.62 6.16 5.18
C LEU A 96 -8.80 7.58 5.70
N THR A 97 -8.77 7.77 7.02
CA THR A 97 -8.81 9.12 7.59
C THR A 97 -7.42 9.75 7.56
N VAL A 98 -7.28 10.87 6.86
CA VAL A 98 -6.04 11.65 6.76
C VAL A 98 -6.36 13.11 7.08
N ASP A 99 -5.74 13.69 8.11
CA ASP A 99 -6.04 15.05 8.60
C ASP A 99 -7.55 15.34 8.73
N GLU A 100 -8.27 14.43 9.38
CA GLU A 100 -9.74 14.48 9.57
C GLU A 100 -10.56 14.36 8.28
N GLN A 101 -9.94 14.13 7.13
CA GLN A 101 -10.61 13.93 5.85
C GLN A 101 -10.68 12.44 5.48
N PRO A 102 -11.87 11.90 5.14
CA PRO A 102 -11.99 10.53 4.67
C PRO A 102 -11.56 10.43 3.19
N LEU A 103 -10.48 9.71 2.93
CA LEU A 103 -10.00 9.38 1.58
C LEU A 103 -10.51 7.99 1.20
N ARG A 104 -11.04 7.85 -0.01
CA ARG A 104 -11.59 6.55 -0.44
C ARG A 104 -10.47 5.56 -0.69
N MET A 105 -10.57 4.38 -0.11
CA MET A 105 -9.69 3.25 -0.38
C MET A 105 -10.39 2.22 -1.26
N THR A 106 -9.65 1.66 -2.21
CA THR A 106 -10.12 0.56 -3.05
C THR A 106 -8.97 -0.40 -3.30
N PHE A 107 -9.30 -1.63 -3.69
CA PHE A 107 -8.30 -2.58 -4.16
C PHE A 107 -8.14 -2.45 -5.66
N GLY A 108 -6.89 -2.32 -6.09
CA GLY A 108 -6.55 -2.32 -7.51
C GLY A 108 -6.98 -3.64 -8.14
N ARG A 109 -7.63 -3.56 -9.30
CA ARG A 109 -7.94 -4.75 -10.13
C ARG A 109 -6.71 -5.25 -10.89
N THR A 110 -5.60 -4.53 -10.79
CA THR A 110 -4.36 -4.79 -11.51
C THR A 110 -3.68 -6.03 -10.97
N ASP A 111 -3.41 -6.99 -11.86
CA ASP A 111 -2.52 -8.12 -11.55
C ASP A 111 -1.09 -7.58 -11.32
N PRO A 112 -0.51 -7.75 -10.12
CA PRO A 112 0.83 -7.26 -9.81
C PRO A 112 1.93 -7.99 -10.59
N THR A 113 1.63 -9.09 -11.28
CA THR A 113 2.61 -9.86 -12.08
C THR A 113 3.36 -8.99 -13.09
N GLY A 114 2.67 -8.09 -13.79
CA GLY A 114 3.32 -7.16 -14.73
C GLY A 114 4.27 -6.17 -14.04
N LEU A 115 3.97 -5.77 -12.80
CA LEU A 115 4.84 -4.89 -12.01
C LEU A 115 6.12 -5.61 -11.60
N TRP A 116 6.02 -6.87 -11.17
CA TRP A 116 7.17 -7.69 -10.82
C TRP A 116 8.17 -7.82 -11.97
N VAL A 117 7.66 -8.12 -13.18
CA VAL A 117 8.49 -8.21 -14.39
C VAL A 117 9.19 -6.88 -14.69
N SER A 118 8.47 -5.77 -14.56
CA SER A 118 9.02 -4.42 -14.81
C SER A 118 10.10 -4.03 -13.80
N LEU A 119 10.03 -4.56 -12.58
CA LEU A 119 11.04 -4.37 -11.52
C LEU A 119 12.25 -5.30 -11.67
N GLY A 120 12.24 -6.25 -12.62
CA GLY A 120 13.30 -7.26 -12.76
C GLY A 120 13.34 -8.25 -11.60
N LEU A 121 12.22 -8.41 -10.89
CA LEU A 121 12.10 -9.26 -9.71
C LEU A 121 11.24 -10.49 -10.03
N PRO A 122 11.47 -11.64 -9.39
CA PRO A 122 10.56 -12.77 -9.54
C PRO A 122 9.20 -12.42 -8.93
N ALA A 123 8.14 -12.91 -9.59
CA ALA A 123 6.78 -12.73 -9.11
C ALA A 123 6.62 -13.32 -7.70
N ARG A 124 6.03 -12.52 -6.80
CA ARG A 124 5.67 -12.91 -5.44
C ARG A 124 4.24 -12.49 -5.12
N ALA A 125 3.69 -13.06 -4.06
CA ALA A 125 2.39 -12.66 -3.56
C ALA A 125 2.41 -11.18 -3.19
N ALA A 126 1.45 -10.44 -3.74
CA ALA A 126 1.24 -9.02 -3.50
C ALA A 126 -0.19 -8.66 -3.88
N PHE A 127 -0.63 -7.48 -3.45
CA PHE A 127 -1.88 -6.89 -3.91
C PHE A 127 -1.73 -5.37 -4.03
N VAL A 128 -2.63 -4.75 -4.79
CA VAL A 128 -2.62 -3.30 -5.00
C VAL A 128 -3.71 -2.66 -4.17
N VAL A 129 -3.36 -1.59 -3.46
CA VAL A 129 -4.30 -0.69 -2.79
C VAL A 129 -4.24 0.66 -3.48
N THR A 130 -5.40 1.24 -3.69
CA THR A 130 -5.54 2.54 -4.33
C THR A 130 -6.26 3.49 -3.38
N VAL A 131 -5.64 4.64 -3.10
CA VAL A 131 -6.22 5.73 -2.31
C VAL A 131 -6.57 6.87 -3.24
N THR A 132 -7.85 7.27 -3.25
CA THR A 132 -8.28 8.48 -3.97
C THR A 132 -8.40 9.63 -3.00
N ALA A 133 -7.63 10.69 -3.26
CA ALA A 133 -7.68 11.92 -2.50
C ALA A 133 -8.25 13.08 -3.32
N GLU A 134 -8.94 13.99 -2.65
CA GLU A 134 -9.45 15.24 -3.20
C GLU A 134 -8.61 16.38 -2.63
N TYR A 135 -7.94 17.13 -3.49
CA TYR A 135 -7.22 18.33 -3.10
C TYR A 135 -8.03 19.58 -3.45
N ARG A 136 -8.08 20.51 -2.49
CA ARG A 136 -8.63 21.85 -2.67
C ARG A 136 -7.49 22.82 -2.36
N ASP A 137 -7.18 23.71 -3.31
CA ASP A 137 -6.34 24.88 -3.06
C ASP A 137 -7.01 25.83 -2.06
#